data_AF-A0AAW9K7B0-F1
#
_entry.id   AF-A0AAW9K7B0-F1
#
_cell.length_a   1.000
_cell.length_b   1.000
_cell.length_c   1.000
_cell.angle_alpha   90.00
_cell.angle_beta   90.00
_cell.angle_gamma   90.00
#
_symmetry.space_group_name_H-M   'P 1'
#
loop_
_entity.id
_entity.type
_entity.pdbx_description
1 polymer ?
#
loop_
_entity_poly.entity_id
_entity_poly.type
_entity_poly.pdbx_seq_one_letter_code
_entity_poly.pdbx_strand_id
1 'polypeptide(L)' 'MAGLEAAKLNGKSLGRPPLVEKNQLALQLYYENRFSVKEIATISGLATSTVYKIIKQEKLQNIT' A
#
# COMPACT_ATOMS: atom_id res chain seq x y z
N MET A 1 2.69 0.42 -34.02
CA MET A 1 2.68 0.48 -32.55
C MET A 1 1.61 -0.45 -32.02
N ALA A 2 1.93 -1.31 -31.05
CA ALA A 2 0.93 -2.16 -30.41
C ALA A 2 0.02 -1.31 -29.48
N GLY A 3 -1.28 -1.60 -29.44
CA GLY A 3 -2.27 -0.80 -28.69
C GLY A 3 -1.99 -0.70 -27.17
N LEU A 4 -1.29 -1.69 -26.61
CA LEU A 4 -0.87 -1.67 -25.20
C LEU A 4 0.17 -0.58 -24.91
N GLU A 5 1.13 -0.40 -25.82
CA GLU A 5 2.18 0.62 -25.68
C GLU A 5 1.56 2.02 -25.82
N ALA A 6 0.63 2.21 -26.75
CA ALA A 6 -0.13 3.45 -26.87
C ALA A 6 -0.97 3.77 -25.61
N ALA A 7 -1.57 2.75 -24.96
CA ALA A 7 -2.33 2.93 -23.73
C ALA A 7 -1.46 3.30 -22.52
N LYS A 8 -0.26 2.72 -22.41
CA LYS A 8 0.75 3.12 -21.40
C LYS A 8 1.21 4.56 -21.60
N LEU A 9 1.50 4.96 -22.84
CA LEU A 9 1.95 6.31 -23.19
C LEU A 9 0.88 7.38 -22.90
N ASN A 10 -0.41 7.00 -22.96
CA ASN A 10 -1.54 7.87 -22.60
C ASN A 10 -1.74 8.04 -21.07
N GLY A 11 -0.79 7.59 -20.24
CA GLY A 11 -0.80 7.83 -18.80
C GLY A 11 -1.85 7.04 -18.01
N LYS A 12 -2.58 6.10 -18.65
CA LYS A 12 -3.50 5.22 -17.93
C LYS A 12 -2.69 4.20 -17.13
N SER A 13 -2.84 4.24 -15.81
CA SER A 13 -2.33 3.17 -14.94
C SER A 13 -3.09 1.88 -15.22
N LEU A 14 -2.43 0.94 -15.89
CA LEU A 14 -2.97 -0.38 -16.19
C LEU A 14 -2.74 -1.31 -14.98
N GLY A 15 -3.72 -2.15 -14.65
CA GLY A 15 -3.60 -3.16 -13.59
C GLY A 15 -4.74 -3.13 -12.57
N ARG A 16 -4.55 -3.87 -11.47
CA ARG A 16 -5.52 -3.88 -10.36
C ARG A 16 -5.53 -2.52 -9.67
N PRO A 17 -6.71 -1.91 -9.42
CA PRO A 17 -6.78 -0.66 -8.68
C PRO A 17 -6.13 -0.83 -7.29
N PRO A 18 -5.39 0.19 -6.81
CA PRO A 18 -4.72 0.12 -5.52
C PRO A 18 -5.72 0.06 -4.37
N LEU A 19 -5.39 -0.70 -3.32
CA LEU A 19 -6.19 -0.82 -2.09
C LEU A 19 -5.89 0.34 -1.12
N VAL A 20 -6.16 1.57 -1.57
CA VAL A 20 -5.73 2.80 -0.87
C VAL A 20 -6.27 2.86 0.57
N GLU A 21 -7.57 2.61 0.76
CA GLU A 21 -8.24 2.72 2.07
C GLU A 21 -7.64 1.77 3.11
N LYS A 22 -7.39 0.51 2.74
CA LYS A 22 -6.78 -0.49 3.63
C LYS A 22 -5.36 -0.13 4.01
N ASN A 23 -4.60 0.44 3.06
CA ASN A 23 -3.23 0.87 3.32
C ASN A 23 -3.20 2.04 4.31
N GLN A 24 -4.11 3.01 4.16
CA GLN A 24 -4.24 4.14 5.08
C GLN A 24 -4.63 3.68 6.49
N LEU A 25 -5.60 2.77 6.60
CA LEU A 25 -5.99 2.19 7.90
C LEU A 25 -4.81 1.48 8.58
N ALA A 26 -4.02 0.69 7.83
CA ALA A 26 -2.86 0.01 8.39
C ALA A 26 -1.77 0.99 8.90
N LEU A 27 -1.58 2.12 8.22
CA LEU A 27 -0.66 3.17 8.65
C LEU A 27 -1.16 3.90 9.90
N GLN A 28 -2.44 4.23 9.97
CA GLN A 28 -3.05 4.84 11.16
C GLN A 28 -2.84 3.95 12.39
N LEU A 29 -3.18 2.66 12.29
CA LEU A 29 -3.00 1.70 13.39
C LEU A 29 -1.53 1.51 13.78
N TYR A 30 -0.60 1.63 12.81
CA TYR A 30 0.84 1.61 13.08
C TYR A 30 1.28 2.82 13.92
N TYR A 31 0.83 4.02 13.56
CA TYR A 31 1.16 5.26 14.28
C TYR A 31 0.52 5.34 15.67
N GLU A 32 -0.64 4.72 15.89
CA GLU A 32 -1.23 4.60 17.22
C GLU A 32 -0.35 3.81 18.20
N ASN A 33 0.56 2.97 17.70
CA ASN A 33 1.54 2.18 18.47
C ASN A 33 0.90 1.30 19.58
N ARG A 34 -0.37 0.92 19.38
CA ARG A 34 -1.16 0.08 20.30
C ARG A 34 -1.31 -1.36 19.83
N PHE A 35 -1.04 -1.62 18.56
CA PHE A 35 -1.29 -2.91 17.91
C PHE A 35 0.01 -3.48 17.35
N SER A 36 0.18 -4.79 17.49
CA SER A 36 1.23 -5.54 16.79
C SER A 36 0.94 -5.63 15.29
N VAL A 37 1.97 -5.90 14.48
CA VAL A 37 1.81 -6.03 13.01
C VAL A 37 0.82 -7.14 12.63
N LYS A 38 0.70 -8.21 13.43
CA LYS A 38 -0.30 -9.28 13.22
C LYS A 38 -1.73 -8.80 13.47
N GLU A 39 -1.93 -7.99 14.51
CA GLU A 39 -3.25 -7.39 14.81
C GLU A 39 -3.62 -6.37 13.75
N ILE A 40 -2.69 -5.51 13.33
CA ILE A 40 -2.89 -4.56 12.23
C ILE A 40 -3.31 -5.28 10.94
N ALA A 41 -2.64 -6.38 10.59
CA ALA A 41 -2.99 -7.19 9.42
C ALA A 41 -4.42 -7.74 9.49
N THR A 42 -4.82 -8.22 10.68
CA THR A 42 -6.16 -8.74 10.93
C THR A 42 -7.22 -7.64 10.83
N ILE A 43 -6.99 -6.49 11.46
CA ILE A 43 -7.93 -5.35 11.48
C ILE A 43 -8.07 -4.71 10.09
N SER A 44 -6.95 -4.50 9.39
CA SER A 44 -6.94 -3.88 8.06
C SER A 44 -7.35 -4.84 6.93
N GLY A 45 -7.47 -6.14 7.20
CA GLY A 45 -7.76 -7.16 6.21
C GLY A 45 -6.68 -7.25 5.12
N LEU A 46 -5.41 -7.09 5.53
CA LEU A 46 -4.22 -7.18 4.69
C LEU A 46 -3.36 -8.37 5.15
N ALA A 47 -2.53 -8.88 4.25
CA ALA A 47 -1.50 -9.84 4.65
C ALA A 47 -0.44 -9.14 5.52
N THR A 48 0.13 -9.85 6.49
CA THR A 48 1.23 -9.36 7.34
C THR A 48 2.41 -8.84 6.53
N SER A 49 2.75 -9.53 5.42
CA SER A 49 3.79 -9.10 4.48
C SER A 49 3.46 -7.75 3.82
N THR A 50 2.19 -7.51 3.51
CA THR A 50 1.72 -6.23 2.97
C THR A 50 1.85 -5.11 3.99
N VAL A 51 1.50 -5.37 5.26
CA VAL A 51 1.65 -4.38 6.35
C VAL A 51 3.12 -4.00 6.54
N TYR A 52 4.03 -4.97 6.61
CA TYR A 52 5.47 -4.69 6.69
C TYR A 52 5.98 -3.88 5.49
N LYS A 53 5.51 -4.20 4.28
CA LYS A 53 5.88 -3.46 3.07
C LYS A 53 5.43 -2.00 3.16
N ILE A 54 4.19 -1.76 3.58
CA ILE A 54 3.63 -0.41 3.73
C ILE A 54 4.44 0.40 4.75
N ILE A 55 4.70 -0.16 5.94
CA ILE A 55 5.49 0.51 6.98
C ILE A 55 6.91 0.84 6.47
N LYS A 56 7.54 -0.09 5.75
CA LYS A 56 8.88 0.14 5.17
C LYS A 56 8.86 1.27 4.13
N GLN A 57 7.87 1.30 3.24
CA GLN A 57 7.73 2.33 2.23
C GLN A 57 7.51 3.70 2.87
N GLU A 58 6.65 3.76 3.88
CA GLU A 58 6.36 5.02 4.59
C GLU A 58 7.59 5.55 5.33
N LYS A 59 8.36 4.69 5.99
CA LYS A 59 9.63 5.09 6.61
C LYS A 59 10.62 5.61 5.58
N LEU A 60 10.71 4.98 4.42
CA LEU A 60 11.63 5.41 3.36
C LEU A 60 11.24 6.78 2.78
N GLN A 61 9.94 7.06 2.66
CA GLN A 61 9.44 8.36 2.19
C GLN A 61 9.68 9.49 3.20
N ASN A 62 9.58 9.21 4.50
CA ASN A 62 9.82 10.21 5.56
C ASN A 62 11.31 10.49 5.86
N ILE A 63 12.25 9.79 5.20
CA ILE A 63 13.70 10.00 5.36
C ILE A 63 14.26 10.97 4.30
N THR A 64 13.44 11.38 3.33
CA THR A 64 13.82 12.33 2.25
C THR A 64 13.18 13.68 2.50
#